data_AF-A5CYS2-F1
#
_entry.id   AF-A5CYS2-F1
#
_cell.length_a   1.000
_cell.length_b   1.000
_cell.length_c   1.000
_cell.angle_alpha   90.00
_cell.angle_beta   90.00
_cell.angle_gamma   90.00
#
_symmetry.space_group_name_H-M   'P 1'
#
loop_
_entity.id
_entity.type
_entity.pdbx_description
1 polymer ?
#
loop_
_entity_poly.entity_id
_entity_poly.type
_entity_poly.pdbx_seq_one_letter_code
_entity_poly.pdbx_strand_id
1 'polypeptide(L)'
;MEIGATVPAAAAAVRAALKKRGFVTAEKDLNDVAVIAAFRRNLRPLGSVLTHTGILVIFLGALACSLWGSAGEVFLAPGDSFRPSDLIRGGSSGLVRVEDFQIERYPDGSPSQFVTRLACDDGLKARRAAVAVNSPVDLGGVKVFQSSWGTGVSLSVSNGSERTAARVPEGGFISVPGTPYTVKIYRYIPNYGQASGAEQGMQDPVNPRVVYSLYEGGRRIRVGLAELGRPVDLGDGGSVTPLCELQLIQ
;
A
#
# COMPACT_ATOMS: atom_id res chain seq x y z
N MET A 1 48.07 -47.86 27.32
CA MET A 1 49.19 -46.90 27.41
C MET A 1 49.35 -46.57 28.88
N GLU A 2 50.12 -47.36 29.61
CA GLU A 2 50.45 -47.03 31.01
C GLU A 2 51.45 -45.88 30.98
N ILE A 3 51.09 -44.79 31.66
CA ILE A 3 51.94 -43.61 31.76
C ILE A 3 52.77 -43.83 33.03
N GLY A 4 54.08 -44.03 32.91
CA GLY A 4 55.02 -44.17 34.03
C GLY A 4 55.25 -42.86 34.79
N ALA A 5 54.18 -42.13 35.09
CA ALA A 5 54.18 -40.83 35.74
C ALA A 5 53.42 -40.91 37.07
N THR A 6 53.79 -40.06 38.01
CA THR A 6 53.04 -39.91 39.27
C THR A 6 51.59 -39.51 38.98
N VAL A 7 50.65 -39.96 39.81
CA VAL A 7 49.20 -39.69 39.68
C VAL A 7 48.89 -38.21 39.34
N PRO A 8 49.57 -37.20 39.94
CA PRO A 8 49.34 -35.78 39.60
C PRO A 8 49.78 -35.40 38.18
N ALA A 9 50.87 -35.96 37.67
CA ALA A 9 51.39 -35.67 36.34
C ALA A 9 50.49 -36.29 35.25
N ALA A 10 49.99 -37.51 35.48
CA ALA A 10 49.02 -38.15 34.59
C ALA A 10 47.68 -37.38 34.57
N ALA A 11 47.19 -36.93 35.73
CA ALA A 11 45.98 -36.12 35.85
C ALA A 11 46.09 -34.79 35.08
N ALA A 12 47.22 -34.09 35.20
CA ALA A 12 47.48 -32.85 34.48
C ALA A 12 47.50 -33.03 32.94
N ALA A 13 48.12 -34.11 32.45
CA ALA A 13 48.18 -34.40 31.02
C ALA A 13 46.78 -34.73 30.43
N VAL A 14 45.99 -35.54 31.12
CA VAL A 14 44.61 -35.86 30.74
C VAL A 14 43.74 -34.60 30.72
N ARG A 15 43.88 -33.74 31.72
CA ARG A 15 43.17 -32.46 31.79
C ARG A 15 43.52 -31.53 30.62
N ALA A 16 44.80 -31.41 30.28
CA ALA A 16 45.26 -30.59 29.16
C ALA A 16 44.69 -31.11 27.83
N ALA A 17 44.68 -32.43 27.62
CA ALA A 17 44.10 -33.05 26.44
C ALA A 17 42.58 -32.83 26.33
N LEU A 18 41.85 -32.92 27.45
CA LEU A 18 40.41 -32.70 27.50
C LEU A 18 40.04 -31.23 27.26
N LYS A 19 40.76 -30.27 27.87
CA LYS A 19 40.58 -28.84 27.61
C LYS A 19 40.86 -28.48 26.16
N LYS A 20 41.94 -29.02 25.56
CA LYS A 20 42.27 -28.80 24.13
C LYS A 20 41.15 -29.30 23.19
N ARG A 21 40.37 -30.30 23.61
CA ARG A 21 39.21 -30.84 22.89
C ARG A 21 37.88 -30.13 23.19
N GLY A 22 37.90 -29.05 23.97
CA GLY A 22 36.73 -28.22 24.28
C GLY A 22 35.85 -28.75 25.41
N PHE A 23 36.37 -29.65 26.26
CA PHE A 23 35.68 -30.12 27.44
C PHE A 23 35.99 -29.23 28.65
N VAL A 24 34.95 -28.99 29.46
CA VAL A 24 35.06 -28.42 30.80
C VAL A 24 35.35 -29.57 31.75
N THR A 25 36.43 -29.46 32.53
CA THR A 25 36.86 -30.52 33.46
C THR A 25 36.61 -30.12 34.91
N ALA A 26 36.15 -31.07 35.71
CA ALA A 26 36.02 -30.99 37.16
C ALA A 26 36.87 -32.11 37.79
N GLU A 27 37.48 -31.82 38.93
CA GLU A 27 38.43 -32.73 39.59
C GLU A 27 38.01 -32.93 41.04
N LYS A 28 38.14 -34.17 41.52
CA LYS A 28 37.96 -34.50 42.92
C LYS A 28 38.98 -35.56 43.30
N ASP A 29 39.79 -35.26 44.30
CA ASP A 29 40.71 -36.22 44.89
C ASP A 29 39.96 -37.08 45.91
N LEU A 30 40.01 -38.40 45.73
CA LEU A 30 39.41 -39.36 46.64
C LEU A 30 40.46 -40.42 46.97
N ASN A 31 40.96 -40.43 48.21
CA ASN A 31 41.84 -41.47 48.76
C ASN A 31 42.93 -41.95 47.77
N ASP A 32 43.86 -41.07 47.42
CA ASP A 32 44.98 -41.31 46.47
C ASP A 32 44.58 -41.63 45.01
N VAL A 33 43.30 -41.46 44.66
CA VAL A 33 42.79 -41.55 43.29
C VAL A 33 42.30 -40.19 42.82
N ALA A 34 42.93 -39.65 41.77
CA ALA A 34 42.48 -38.44 41.10
C ALA A 34 41.36 -38.77 40.11
N VAL A 35 40.14 -38.28 40.39
CA VAL A 35 38.98 -38.47 39.51
C VAL A 35 38.75 -37.19 38.69
N ILE A 36 38.87 -37.30 37.37
CA ILE A 36 38.61 -36.20 36.42
C ILE A 36 37.30 -36.47 35.68
N ALA A 37 36.30 -35.64 35.92
CA ALA A 37 35.07 -35.60 35.13
C ALA A 37 35.21 -34.56 34.01
N ALA A 38 34.73 -34.87 32.81
CA ALA A 38 34.82 -33.99 31.65
C ALA A 38 33.46 -33.86 30.95
N PHE A 39 32.99 -32.62 30.77
CA PHE A 39 31.70 -32.31 30.18
C PHE A 39 31.89 -31.42 28.96
N ARG A 40 31.24 -31.73 27.85
CA ARG A 40 31.21 -30.83 26.69
C ARG A 40 30.12 -29.78 26.92
N ARG A 41 30.43 -28.50 26.72
CA ARG A 41 29.45 -27.41 26.92
C ARG A 41 28.26 -27.60 25.98
N ASN A 42 27.09 -27.90 26.54
CA ASN A 42 25.86 -28.11 25.78
C ASN A 42 25.14 -26.77 25.54
N LEU A 43 25.39 -26.15 24.39
CA LEU A 43 24.77 -24.88 24.01
C LEU A 43 23.38 -25.04 23.36
N ARG A 44 22.87 -26.26 23.20
CA ARG A 44 21.58 -26.52 22.56
C ARG A 44 20.40 -25.80 23.23
N PRO A 45 20.29 -25.74 24.58
CA PRO A 45 19.19 -25.02 25.23
C PRO A 45 19.24 -23.51 25.01
N LEU A 46 20.44 -22.94 24.83
CA LEU A 46 20.62 -21.51 24.62
C LEU A 46 19.99 -21.04 23.30
N GLY A 47 20.10 -21.86 22.26
CA GLY A 47 19.46 -21.58 20.96
C GLY A 47 17.94 -21.46 21.10
N SER A 48 17.30 -22.38 21.83
CA SER A 48 15.85 -22.33 22.07
C SER A 48 15.46 -21.06 22.83
N VAL A 49 16.15 -20.74 23.93
CA VAL A 49 15.86 -19.52 24.72
C VAL A 49 16.04 -18.27 23.87
N LEU A 50 17.09 -18.19 23.05
CA LEU A 50 17.34 -17.07 22.16
C LEU A 50 16.22 -16.91 21.12
N THR A 51 15.77 -18.00 20.50
CA THR A 51 14.68 -17.97 19.52
C THR A 51 13.37 -17.51 20.15
N HIS A 52 12.99 -18.05 21.31
CA HIS A 52 11.75 -17.66 21.99
C HIS A 52 11.80 -16.20 22.44
N THR A 53 12.95 -15.76 22.96
CA THR A 53 13.15 -14.36 23.35
C THR A 53 13.07 -13.44 22.13
N GLY A 54 13.66 -13.81 21.00
CA GLY A 54 13.57 -13.06 19.75
C GLY A 54 12.14 -12.93 19.23
N ILE A 55 11.37 -14.02 19.29
CA ILE A 55 9.94 -14.03 18.94
C ILE A 55 9.16 -13.07 19.86
N LEU A 56 9.41 -13.09 21.17
CA LEU A 56 8.78 -12.17 22.12
C LEU A 56 9.12 -10.71 21.82
N VAL A 57 10.38 -10.40 21.49
CA VAL A 57 10.80 -9.04 21.12
C VAL A 57 10.11 -8.57 19.84
N ILE A 58 10.03 -9.41 18.82
CA ILE A 58 9.31 -9.09 17.58
C ILE A 58 7.82 -8.86 17.86
N PHE A 59 7.19 -9.69 18.69
CA PHE A 59 5.78 -9.52 19.07
C PHE A 59 5.54 -8.21 19.82
N LEU A 60 6.40 -7.87 20.78
CA LEU A 60 6.31 -6.60 21.51
C LEU A 60 6.49 -5.40 20.57
N GLY A 61 7.43 -5.49 19.62
CA GLY A 61 7.62 -4.48 18.59
C GLY A 61 6.39 -4.32 17.69
N ALA A 62 5.80 -5.43 17.23
CA ALA A 62 4.57 -5.42 16.43
C ALA A 62 3.38 -4.84 17.21
N LEU A 63 3.26 -5.18 18.50
CA LEU A 63 2.23 -4.63 19.38
C LEU A 63 2.40 -3.12 19.55
N ALA A 64 3.63 -2.64 19.77
CA ALA A 64 3.90 -1.21 19.83
C ALA A 64 3.56 -0.52 18.50
N CYS A 65 3.99 -1.05 17.36
CA CYS A 65 3.63 -0.51 16.05
C CYS A 65 2.11 -0.53 15.81
N SER A 66 1.38 -1.50 16.32
CA SER A 66 -0.08 -1.57 16.21
C SER A 66 -0.79 -0.50 17.06
N LEU A 67 -0.29 -0.24 18.27
CA LEU A 67 -0.87 0.72 19.20
C LEU A 67 -0.57 2.18 18.82
N TRP A 68 0.61 2.45 18.26
CA TRP A 68 1.08 3.80 17.93
C TRP A 68 1.17 4.11 16.44
N GLY A 69 1.16 3.10 15.58
CA GLY A 69 1.14 3.28 14.13
C GLY A 69 -0.17 3.91 13.68
N SER A 70 -0.08 4.82 12.72
CA SER A 70 -1.25 5.41 12.07
C SER A 70 -0.97 5.43 10.57
N ALA A 71 -1.95 5.00 9.80
CA ALA A 71 -1.93 5.00 8.35
C ALA A 71 -3.30 5.44 7.85
N GLY A 72 -3.32 6.14 6.73
CA GLY A 72 -4.52 6.57 6.04
C GLY A 72 -4.29 6.50 4.53
N GLU A 73 -5.37 6.31 3.80
CA GLU A 73 -5.37 6.29 2.34
C GLU A 73 -6.40 7.30 1.83
N VAL A 74 -6.07 7.95 0.72
CA VAL A 74 -6.94 8.92 0.07
C VAL A 74 -6.79 8.78 -1.44
N PHE A 75 -7.90 8.89 -2.16
CA PHE A 75 -7.93 8.98 -3.61
C PHE A 75 -8.12 10.44 -3.99
N LEU A 76 -7.19 10.99 -4.77
CA LEU A 76 -7.14 12.41 -5.10
C LEU A 76 -6.98 12.59 -6.59
N ALA A 77 -7.68 13.59 -7.11
CA ALA A 77 -7.54 14.08 -8.46
C ALA A 77 -6.59 15.28 -8.56
N PRO A 78 -6.07 15.60 -9.75
CA PRO A 78 -5.47 16.90 -10.01
C PRO A 78 -6.43 18.03 -9.60
N GLY A 79 -5.91 18.96 -8.80
CA GLY A 79 -6.66 20.05 -8.18
C GLY A 79 -7.24 19.73 -6.80
N ASP A 80 -7.34 18.46 -6.40
CA ASP A 80 -7.77 18.11 -5.04
C ASP A 80 -6.69 18.47 -4.03
N SER A 81 -7.13 18.73 -2.81
CA SER A 81 -6.25 19.05 -1.69
C SER A 81 -6.65 18.24 -0.47
N PHE A 82 -5.66 17.86 0.32
CA PHE A 82 -5.85 17.15 1.57
C PHE A 82 -4.90 17.71 2.63
N ARG A 83 -5.20 17.42 3.89
CA ARG A 83 -4.27 17.65 5.00
C ARG A 83 -3.83 16.30 5.56
N PRO A 84 -2.52 16.06 5.73
CA PRO A 84 -2.05 14.83 6.38
C PRO A 84 -2.66 14.61 7.77
N SER A 85 -2.95 15.70 8.52
CA SER A 85 -3.64 15.64 9.81
C SER A 85 -5.03 15.00 9.77
N ASP A 86 -5.73 15.07 8.63
CA ASP A 86 -7.10 14.55 8.48
C ASP A 86 -7.09 13.03 8.26
N LEU A 87 -5.95 12.48 7.83
CA LEU A 87 -5.79 11.07 7.48
C LEU A 87 -5.03 10.28 8.56
N ILE A 88 -4.09 10.93 9.26
CA ILE A 88 -3.10 10.25 10.09
C ILE A 88 -2.83 11.02 11.37
N ARG A 89 -2.78 10.31 12.50
CA ARG A 89 -2.49 10.92 13.80
C ARG A 89 -1.05 11.45 13.81
N GLY A 90 -0.90 12.73 14.15
CA GLY A 90 0.41 13.41 14.13
C GLY A 90 0.83 13.92 12.76
N GLY A 91 -0.04 13.83 11.74
CA GLY A 91 0.20 14.46 10.45
C GLY A 91 0.23 15.99 10.55
N SER A 92 1.00 16.63 9.68
CA SER A 92 1.07 18.09 9.60
C SER A 92 -0.28 18.69 9.21
N SER A 93 -0.60 19.89 9.71
CA SER A 93 -1.78 20.67 9.33
C SER A 93 -1.65 21.39 7.99
N GLY A 94 -0.47 21.28 7.35
CA GLY A 94 -0.19 21.86 6.04
C GLY A 94 -1.14 21.34 4.95
N LEU A 95 -1.51 22.22 4.02
CA LEU A 95 -2.34 21.85 2.89
C LEU A 95 -1.46 21.28 1.77
N VAL A 96 -1.79 20.08 1.32
CA VAL A 96 -1.13 19.42 0.20
C VAL A 96 -2.13 19.35 -0.95
N ARG A 97 -1.76 19.93 -2.08
CA ARG A 97 -2.58 19.94 -3.30
C ARG A 97 -1.90 19.11 -4.38
N VAL A 98 -2.69 18.31 -5.08
CA VAL A 98 -2.25 17.63 -6.31
C VAL A 98 -2.22 18.65 -7.43
N GLU A 99 -1.04 18.94 -7.98
CA GLU A 99 -0.90 19.81 -9.15
C GLU A 99 -1.21 19.06 -10.43
N ASP A 100 -0.63 17.86 -10.58
CA ASP A 100 -0.71 17.07 -11.81
C ASP A 100 -0.35 15.60 -11.54
N PHE A 101 -0.80 14.71 -12.43
CA PHE A 101 -0.40 13.32 -12.48
C PHE A 101 0.06 12.98 -13.90
N GLN A 102 1.20 12.30 -14.01
CA GLN A 102 1.79 11.93 -15.29
C GLN A 102 2.21 10.46 -15.30
N ILE A 103 1.97 9.79 -16.42
CA ILE A 103 2.52 8.47 -16.72
C ILE A 103 3.68 8.66 -17.70
N GLU A 104 4.90 8.49 -17.21
CA GLU A 104 6.07 8.37 -18.07
C GLU A 104 6.03 7.00 -18.78
N ARG A 105 6.47 6.97 -20.02
CA ARG A 105 6.40 5.78 -20.88
C ARG A 105 7.74 5.51 -21.53
N TYR A 106 8.02 4.23 -21.78
CA TYR A 106 9.12 3.82 -22.64
C TYR A 106 8.82 4.13 -24.11
N PRO A 107 9.82 4.08 -25.01
CA PRO A 107 9.62 4.29 -26.44
C PRO A 107 8.61 3.33 -27.09
N ASP A 108 8.40 2.16 -26.50
CA ASP A 108 7.40 1.17 -26.94
C ASP A 108 5.96 1.51 -26.48
N GLY A 109 5.78 2.58 -25.71
CA GLY A 109 4.50 3.06 -25.19
C GLY A 109 4.06 2.42 -23.87
N SER A 110 4.81 1.45 -23.33
CA SER A 110 4.51 0.85 -22.03
C SER A 110 4.81 1.83 -20.88
N PRO A 111 4.02 1.82 -19.78
CA PRO A 111 4.25 2.72 -18.65
C PRO A 111 5.57 2.39 -17.94
N SER A 112 6.43 3.38 -17.78
CA SER A 112 7.70 3.27 -17.06
C SER A 112 7.62 3.77 -15.63
N GLN A 113 6.88 4.86 -15.41
CA GLN A 113 6.74 5.50 -14.10
C GLN A 113 5.41 6.24 -13.99
N PHE A 114 4.87 6.30 -12.78
CA PHE A 114 3.67 7.07 -12.46
C PHE A 114 4.05 8.14 -11.44
N VAL A 115 3.95 9.40 -11.82
CA VAL A 115 4.46 10.54 -11.05
C VAL A 115 3.31 11.49 -10.71
N THR A 116 3.08 11.70 -9.42
CA THR A 116 2.15 12.72 -8.92
C THR A 116 2.94 13.92 -8.42
N ARG A 117 2.66 15.11 -8.95
CA ARG A 117 3.27 16.37 -8.51
C ARG A 117 2.39 17.03 -7.46
N LEU A 118 3.01 17.43 -6.36
CA LEU A 118 2.34 17.98 -5.19
C LEU A 118 2.86 19.40 -4.91
N ALA A 119 1.94 20.33 -4.71
CA ALA A 119 2.20 21.61 -4.07
C ALA A 119 1.89 21.47 -2.58
N CYS A 120 2.88 21.65 -1.73
CA CYS A 120 2.75 21.53 -0.29
C CYS A 120 2.91 22.92 0.32
N ASP A 121 1.95 23.33 1.14
CA ASP A 121 2.02 24.51 1.97
C ASP A 121 1.92 24.10 3.43
N ASP A 122 3.06 24.09 4.13
CA ASP A 122 3.13 23.74 5.55
C ASP A 122 2.77 24.90 6.49
N GLY A 123 2.26 26.02 5.94
CA GLY A 123 1.92 27.24 6.67
C GLY A 123 3.12 28.16 6.91
N LEU A 124 4.35 27.69 6.64
CA LEU A 124 5.59 28.47 6.76
C LEU A 124 6.27 28.67 5.40
N LYS A 125 6.22 27.64 4.53
CA LYS A 125 6.83 27.64 3.20
C LYS A 125 6.03 26.79 2.21
N ALA A 126 5.73 27.39 1.06
CA ALA A 126 5.29 26.65 -0.11
C ALA A 126 6.48 25.90 -0.74
N ARG A 127 6.30 24.60 -1.03
CA ARG A 127 7.29 23.77 -1.73
C ARG A 127 6.61 22.83 -2.72
N ARG A 128 7.36 22.43 -3.75
CA ARG A 128 6.94 21.39 -4.69
C ARG A 128 7.60 20.07 -4.37
N ALA A 129 6.85 18.99 -4.54
CA ALA A 129 7.27 17.62 -4.32
C ALA A 129 6.75 16.74 -5.46
N ALA A 130 7.40 15.59 -5.66
CA ALA A 130 6.91 14.56 -6.56
C ALA A 130 6.93 13.23 -5.80
N VAL A 131 5.83 12.47 -5.89
CA VAL A 131 5.75 11.10 -5.41
C VAL A 131 5.62 10.18 -6.62
N ALA A 132 6.33 9.05 -6.59
CA ALA A 132 6.25 8.05 -7.63
C ALA A 132 6.34 6.64 -7.04
N VAL A 133 6.10 5.63 -7.86
CA VAL A 133 6.20 4.23 -7.44
C VAL A 133 7.62 3.96 -6.90
N ASN A 134 7.69 3.34 -5.72
CA ASN A 134 8.94 3.09 -4.97
C ASN A 134 9.75 4.35 -4.61
N SER A 135 9.21 5.55 -4.81
CA SER A 135 9.86 6.83 -4.52
C SER A 135 8.96 7.69 -3.63
N PRO A 136 8.85 7.35 -2.32
CA PRO A 136 8.00 8.08 -1.40
C PRO A 136 8.54 9.47 -1.08
N VAL A 137 7.66 10.36 -0.65
CA VAL A 137 8.02 11.72 -0.21
C VAL A 137 7.67 11.94 1.25
N ASP A 138 8.52 12.66 1.98
CA ASP A 138 8.27 13.05 3.36
C ASP A 138 7.62 14.44 3.43
N LEU A 139 6.38 14.48 3.92
CA LEU A 139 5.58 15.68 4.15
C LEU A 139 5.41 15.93 5.65
N GLY A 140 6.38 16.64 6.23
CA GLY A 140 6.30 17.07 7.63
C GLY A 140 6.28 15.90 8.61
N GLY A 141 7.11 14.87 8.37
CA GLY A 141 7.18 13.66 9.19
C GLY A 141 6.22 12.54 8.76
N VAL A 142 5.38 12.79 7.75
CA VAL A 142 4.51 11.79 7.13
C VAL A 142 5.13 11.31 5.83
N LYS A 143 5.38 10.00 5.71
CA LYS A 143 5.75 9.41 4.42
C LYS A 143 4.50 9.18 3.58
N VAL A 144 4.46 9.81 2.40
CA VAL A 144 3.43 9.61 1.40
C VAL A 144 3.94 8.65 0.34
N PHE A 145 3.16 7.59 0.11
CA PHE A 145 3.41 6.58 -0.90
C PHE A 145 2.29 6.63 -1.93
N GLN A 146 2.63 6.39 -3.18
CA GLN A 146 1.64 6.14 -4.22
C GLN A 146 1.35 4.64 -4.25
N SER A 147 0.16 4.23 -3.78
CA SER A 147 -0.26 2.82 -3.71
C SER A 147 -0.95 2.36 -5.00
N SER A 148 -1.74 3.23 -5.62
CA SER A 148 -2.58 2.91 -6.76
C SER A 148 -2.83 4.15 -7.62
N TRP A 149 -3.38 3.91 -8.80
CA TRP A 149 -3.93 4.92 -9.69
C TRP A 149 -5.18 4.33 -10.33
N GLY A 150 -6.05 5.19 -10.83
CA GLY A 150 -7.26 4.77 -11.51
C GLY A 150 -7.78 5.88 -12.39
N THR A 151 -8.81 5.57 -13.17
CA THR A 151 -9.51 6.61 -13.92
C THR A 151 -10.77 7.00 -13.17
N GLY A 152 -11.03 8.30 -13.13
CA GLY A 152 -12.29 8.86 -12.67
C GLY A 152 -13.02 9.62 -13.76
N VAL A 153 -14.30 9.88 -13.50
CA VAL A 153 -15.19 10.57 -14.43
C VAL A 153 -15.88 11.71 -13.67
N SER A 154 -15.88 12.92 -14.22
CA SER A 154 -16.74 13.99 -13.69
C SER A 154 -18.10 13.87 -14.37
N LEU A 155 -19.16 13.76 -13.57
CA LEU A 155 -20.51 13.55 -14.09
C LEU A 155 -21.49 14.46 -13.39
N SER A 156 -22.57 14.78 -14.11
CA SER A 156 -23.70 15.51 -13.55
C SER A 156 -25.00 14.76 -13.84
N VAL A 157 -25.74 14.49 -12.77
CA VAL A 157 -27.05 13.83 -12.82
C VAL A 157 -28.10 14.81 -12.37
N SER A 158 -29.31 14.71 -12.91
CA SER A 158 -30.43 15.54 -12.53
C SER A 158 -31.75 14.86 -12.89
N ASN A 159 -32.81 15.29 -12.21
CA ASN A 159 -34.20 14.86 -12.44
C ASN A 159 -35.05 15.93 -13.15
N GLY A 160 -34.46 17.05 -13.58
CA GLY A 160 -35.17 18.19 -14.18
C GLY A 160 -35.25 19.42 -13.28
N SER A 161 -35.35 19.24 -11.95
CA SER A 161 -35.41 20.34 -10.98
C SER A 161 -34.14 20.47 -10.15
N GLU A 162 -33.49 19.35 -9.81
CA GLU A 162 -32.29 19.29 -8.99
C GLU A 162 -31.14 18.66 -9.77
N ARG A 163 -29.95 19.25 -9.67
CA ARG A 163 -28.73 18.75 -10.32
C ARG A 163 -27.65 18.50 -9.28
N THR A 164 -27.01 17.34 -9.40
CA THR A 164 -25.83 16.99 -8.60
C THR A 164 -24.69 16.66 -9.53
N ALA A 165 -23.54 17.30 -9.30
CA ALA A 165 -22.30 16.99 -9.99
C ALA A 165 -21.33 16.34 -9.01
N ALA A 166 -20.64 15.28 -9.45
CA ALA A 166 -19.62 14.63 -8.65
C ALA A 166 -18.51 14.06 -9.54
N ARG A 167 -17.32 13.92 -8.96
CA ARG A 167 -16.24 13.10 -9.48
C ARG A 167 -16.46 11.68 -8.97
N VAL A 168 -16.57 10.72 -9.88
CA VAL A 168 -16.85 9.33 -9.56
C VAL A 168 -15.71 8.47 -10.11
N PRO A 169 -14.96 7.74 -9.27
CA PRO A 169 -13.96 6.81 -9.76
C PRO A 169 -14.61 5.65 -10.53
N GLU A 170 -13.85 4.96 -11.37
CA GLU A 170 -14.29 3.68 -11.92
C GLU A 170 -14.74 2.72 -10.81
N GLY A 171 -15.87 2.04 -11.04
CA GLY A 171 -16.55 1.20 -10.05
C GLY A 171 -17.46 1.98 -9.08
N GLY A 172 -17.36 3.31 -9.03
CA GLY A 172 -18.14 4.18 -8.15
C GLY A 172 -19.60 4.35 -8.56
N PHE A 173 -20.39 4.88 -7.61
CA PHE A 173 -21.82 5.10 -7.76
C PHE A 173 -22.18 6.57 -7.51
N ILE A 174 -23.24 7.03 -8.17
CA ILE A 174 -23.90 8.30 -7.88
C ILE A 174 -25.41 8.13 -7.89
N SER A 175 -26.08 8.67 -6.87
CA SER A 175 -27.54 8.70 -6.81
C SER A 175 -28.09 9.86 -7.63
N VAL A 176 -29.19 9.63 -8.35
CA VAL A 176 -29.91 10.67 -9.06
C VAL A 176 -30.88 11.36 -8.08
N PRO A 177 -30.74 12.67 -7.84
CA PRO A 177 -31.53 13.40 -6.84
C PRO A 177 -33.03 13.19 -6.98
N GLY A 178 -33.73 12.97 -5.86
CA GLY A 178 -35.19 12.81 -5.84
C GLY A 178 -35.73 11.54 -6.53
N THR A 179 -34.88 10.57 -6.90
CA THR A 179 -35.29 9.33 -7.57
C THR A 179 -34.67 8.09 -6.89
N PRO A 180 -35.22 6.88 -7.12
CA PRO A 180 -34.59 5.63 -6.67
C PRO A 180 -33.39 5.19 -7.54
N TYR A 181 -33.00 6.00 -8.51
CA TYR A 181 -31.98 5.63 -9.49
C TYR A 181 -30.57 5.90 -9.00
N THR A 182 -29.68 4.94 -9.27
CA THR A 182 -28.24 5.07 -9.04
C THR A 182 -27.49 4.70 -10.31
N VAL A 183 -26.54 5.53 -10.71
CA VAL A 183 -25.66 5.26 -11.85
C VAL A 183 -24.32 4.76 -11.31
N LYS A 184 -23.90 3.58 -11.77
CA LYS A 184 -22.57 3.04 -11.54
C LYS A 184 -21.71 3.24 -12.76
N ILE A 185 -20.52 3.79 -12.56
CA ILE A 185 -19.49 3.90 -13.61
C ILE A 185 -18.72 2.60 -13.64
N TYR A 186 -18.86 1.83 -14.72
CA TYR A 186 -18.23 0.52 -14.81
C TYR A 186 -16.79 0.62 -15.29
N ARG A 187 -16.55 1.33 -16.39
CA ARG A 187 -15.22 1.47 -17.01
C ARG A 187 -15.18 2.67 -17.96
N TYR A 188 -14.05 3.36 -17.98
CA TYR A 188 -13.67 4.29 -19.03
C TYR A 188 -12.87 3.57 -20.12
N ILE A 189 -13.25 3.79 -21.37
CA ILE A 189 -12.59 3.22 -22.56
C ILE A 189 -12.04 4.41 -23.34
N PRO A 190 -10.71 4.65 -23.36
CA PRO A 190 -10.15 5.82 -24.04
C PRO A 190 -10.31 5.77 -25.56
N ASN A 191 -10.23 4.57 -26.16
CA ASN A 191 -10.25 4.36 -27.60
C ASN A 191 -11.24 3.24 -27.97
N TYR A 192 -12.52 3.59 -28.11
CA TYR A 192 -13.57 2.64 -28.47
C TYR A 192 -13.60 2.35 -29.97
N GLY A 193 -13.25 1.12 -30.38
CA GLY A 193 -13.39 0.63 -31.75
C GLY A 193 -14.73 -0.09 -31.97
N GLN A 194 -15.59 0.44 -32.85
CA GLN A 194 -16.93 -0.12 -33.12
C GLN A 194 -16.90 -1.56 -33.66
N ALA A 195 -15.81 -1.96 -34.33
CA ALA A 195 -15.63 -3.29 -34.92
C ALA A 195 -15.06 -4.35 -33.96
N SER A 196 -14.36 -3.95 -32.90
CA SER A 196 -13.66 -4.87 -31.99
C SER A 196 -14.21 -4.87 -30.56
N GLY A 197 -14.99 -3.85 -30.18
CA GLY A 197 -15.41 -3.66 -28.77
C GLY A 197 -14.24 -3.53 -27.79
N ALA A 198 -13.01 -3.43 -28.31
CA ALA A 198 -11.75 -3.52 -27.58
C ALA A 198 -10.93 -2.24 -27.79
N GLU A 199 -10.11 -1.93 -26.78
CA GLU A 199 -9.23 -0.76 -26.73
C GLU A 199 -8.27 -0.74 -27.93
N GLN A 200 -8.35 0.31 -28.75
CA GLN A 200 -7.42 0.51 -29.88
C GLN A 200 -6.30 1.46 -29.49
N GLY A 201 -5.15 0.90 -29.09
CA GLY A 201 -3.93 1.66 -28.77
C GLY A 201 -4.08 2.54 -27.52
N MET A 202 -2.98 2.82 -26.82
CA MET A 202 -2.95 3.65 -25.61
C MET A 202 -2.35 5.04 -25.89
N GLN A 203 -2.39 5.50 -27.15
CA GLN A 203 -2.09 6.88 -27.50
C GLN A 203 -3.38 7.70 -27.39
N ASP A 204 -3.23 8.99 -27.06
CA ASP A 204 -4.25 9.97 -26.66
C ASP A 204 -5.71 9.62 -27.03
N PRO A 205 -6.68 9.80 -26.11
CA PRO A 205 -8.06 9.34 -26.31
C PRO A 205 -8.68 9.92 -27.58
N VAL A 206 -8.91 9.06 -28.58
CA VAL A 206 -9.46 9.38 -29.90
C VAL A 206 -10.99 9.25 -29.92
N ASN A 207 -11.53 8.21 -29.26
CA ASN A 207 -12.97 7.97 -29.17
C ASN A 207 -13.35 7.47 -27.76
N PRO A 208 -13.27 8.35 -26.75
CA PRO A 208 -13.50 7.95 -25.37
C PRO A 208 -14.97 7.65 -25.10
N ARG A 209 -15.22 6.54 -24.40
CA ARG A 209 -16.55 6.08 -24.00
C ARG A 209 -16.56 5.69 -22.54
N VAL A 210 -17.72 5.76 -21.91
CA VAL A 210 -17.93 5.23 -20.55
C VAL A 210 -19.00 4.16 -20.57
N VAL A 211 -18.66 2.99 -20.06
CA VAL A 211 -19.63 1.95 -19.75
C VAL A 211 -20.24 2.29 -18.40
N TYR A 212 -21.56 2.48 -18.35
CA TYR A 212 -22.30 2.72 -17.13
C TYR A 212 -23.38 1.66 -16.93
N SER A 213 -23.83 1.51 -15.69
CA SER A 213 -25.00 0.70 -15.37
C SER A 213 -25.95 1.46 -14.46
N LEU A 214 -27.23 1.43 -14.82
CA LEU A 214 -28.31 2.06 -14.08
C LEU A 214 -28.93 1.03 -13.14
N TYR A 215 -29.14 1.44 -11.89
CA TYR A 215 -29.74 0.65 -10.83
C TYR A 215 -31.00 1.35 -10.31
N GLU A 216 -31.99 0.56 -9.94
CA GLU A 216 -33.21 0.99 -9.25
C GLU A 216 -33.41 0.09 -8.04
N GLY A 217 -33.42 0.67 -6.83
CA GLY A 217 -33.58 -0.11 -5.59
C GLY A 217 -32.52 -1.22 -5.42
N GLY A 218 -31.30 -1.00 -5.91
CA GLY A 218 -30.21 -1.98 -5.87
C GLY A 218 -30.23 -3.04 -6.98
N ARG A 219 -31.26 -3.09 -7.82
CA ARG A 219 -31.31 -3.98 -8.98
C ARG A 219 -30.81 -3.27 -10.22
N ARG A 220 -29.85 -3.88 -10.95
CA ARG A 220 -29.37 -3.35 -12.22
C ARG A 220 -30.47 -3.46 -13.29
N ILE A 221 -30.88 -2.33 -13.86
CA ILE A 221 -31.94 -2.25 -14.87
C ILE A 221 -31.41 -2.04 -16.29
N ARG A 222 -30.26 -1.38 -16.45
CA ARG A 222 -29.67 -1.10 -17.77
C ARG A 222 -28.15 -1.06 -17.70
N VAL A 223 -27.49 -1.46 -18.80
CA VAL A 223 -26.09 -1.15 -19.07
C VAL A 223 -26.06 -0.33 -20.35
N GLY A 224 -25.30 0.75 -20.37
CA GLY A 224 -25.20 1.64 -21.52
C GLY A 224 -23.77 2.10 -21.77
N LEU A 225 -23.56 2.64 -22.97
CA LEU A 225 -22.31 3.24 -23.40
C LEU A 225 -22.55 4.74 -23.61
N ALA A 226 -21.88 5.57 -22.84
CA ALA A 226 -21.97 7.03 -22.91
C ALA A 226 -20.79 7.62 -23.69
N GLU A 227 -21.06 8.65 -24.47
CA GLU A 227 -20.05 9.53 -25.07
C GLU A 227 -19.67 10.64 -24.09
N LEU A 228 -18.42 11.08 -24.13
CA LEU A 228 -18.00 12.23 -23.32
C LEU A 228 -18.69 13.50 -23.81
N GLY A 229 -19.18 14.29 -22.86
CA GLY A 229 -19.85 15.57 -23.14
C GLY A 229 -21.19 15.44 -23.87
N ARG A 230 -21.62 14.23 -24.22
CA ARG A 230 -22.99 14.00 -24.71
C ARG A 230 -23.84 13.40 -23.62
N PRO A 231 -25.08 13.86 -23.51
CA PRO A 231 -25.89 13.39 -22.43
C PRO A 231 -26.70 12.15 -22.78
N VAL A 232 -27.03 11.35 -21.77
CA VAL A 232 -27.62 10.01 -21.98
C VAL A 232 -28.93 9.81 -21.23
N ASP A 233 -30.05 9.75 -21.94
CA ASP A 233 -31.36 9.52 -21.32
C ASP A 233 -31.43 8.19 -20.53
N LEU A 234 -31.78 8.30 -19.25
CA LEU A 234 -31.85 7.17 -18.32
C LEU A 234 -33.24 6.50 -18.28
N GLY A 235 -34.29 7.12 -18.84
CA GLY A 235 -35.68 6.62 -18.79
C GLY A 235 -36.47 7.01 -17.54
N ASP A 236 -37.80 6.90 -17.63
CA ASP A 236 -38.83 7.65 -16.89
C ASP A 236 -38.57 8.00 -15.42
N GLY A 237 -38.24 9.28 -15.23
CA GLY A 237 -38.18 9.97 -13.96
C GLY A 237 -37.44 11.32 -13.98
N GLY A 238 -37.30 11.99 -15.14
CA GLY A 238 -36.83 13.38 -15.17
C GLY A 238 -36.13 13.86 -16.45
N SER A 239 -36.34 15.14 -16.78
CA SER A 239 -35.95 15.83 -18.03
C SER A 239 -34.47 16.26 -18.10
N VAL A 240 -33.55 15.45 -17.60
CA VAL A 240 -32.13 15.79 -17.76
C VAL A 240 -31.41 14.69 -18.46
N THR A 241 -30.89 15.09 -19.59
CA THR A 241 -29.85 14.41 -20.30
C THR A 241 -28.59 14.55 -19.41
N PRO A 242 -28.17 13.50 -18.66
CA PRO A 242 -27.01 13.55 -17.78
C PRO A 242 -25.76 13.75 -18.63
N LEU A 243 -25.23 14.96 -18.62
CA LEU A 243 -23.95 15.28 -19.25
C LEU A 243 -22.83 14.75 -18.35
N CYS A 244 -22.06 13.82 -18.90
CA CYS A 244 -20.85 13.31 -18.30
C CYS A 244 -19.67 14.00 -19.00
N GLU A 245 -19.18 15.09 -18.40
CA GLU A 245 -17.94 15.72 -18.86
C GLU A 245 -16.78 15.00 -18.19
N LEU A 246 -16.33 13.92 -18.81
CA LEU A 246 -15.16 13.21 -18.32
C LEU A 246 -13.92 14.05 -18.54
N GLN A 247 -13.43 14.58 -17.43
CA GLN A 247 -12.02 14.89 -17.30
C GLN A 247 -11.36 13.68 -16.67
N LEU A 248 -10.32 13.19 -17.35
CA LEU A 248 -9.45 12.15 -16.84
C LEU A 248 -8.90 12.65 -15.51
N ILE A 249 -9.28 11.97 -14.45
CA ILE A 249 -8.60 12.08 -13.18
C ILE A 249 -7.65 10.90 -13.15
N GLN A 250 -6.35 11.18 -13.16
CA GLN A 250 -5.35 10.18 -12.81
C GLN A 250 -4.73 10.54 -11.46
#